data_AF-A0A432TL56-F1
#
_entry.id   AF-A0A432TL56-F1
#
_cell.length_a   1.000
_cell.length_b   1.000
_cell.length_c   1.000
_cell.angle_alpha   90.00
_cell.angle_beta   90.00
_cell.angle_gamma   90.00
#
_symmetry.space_group_name_H-M   'P 1'
#
loop_
_entity.id
_entity.type
_entity.pdbx_description
1 polymer ?
#
loop_
_entity_poly.entity_id
_entity_poly.type
_entity_poly.pdbx_seq_one_letter_code
_entity_poly.pdbx_strand_id
1 'polypeptide(L)'
;MIAQLSSTQADFQEKLSKLLAWESVSNTDVAQTVDDIIANIRQNGDQALIDYTNKFDGMNVSDISALTVDQSALKKAFDSLSKKEKLALQSAADRVRDYHQKQKQDTWTYVDDSGTMLGQKITPLDRVGLYVPGGKASYPSSVLMNAIPAKVAGVEDL
;
A
#
# COMPACT_ATOMS: atom_id res chain seq x y z
N MET A 1 -18.31 -26.93 7.71
CA MET A 1 -19.70 -26.46 7.91
C MET A 1 -19.67 -24.97 8.15
N ILE A 2 -20.57 -24.20 7.52
CA ILE A 2 -20.69 -22.76 7.75
C ILE A 2 -21.63 -22.55 8.95
N ALA A 3 -21.25 -21.68 9.89
CA ALA A 3 -22.10 -21.35 11.04
C ALA A 3 -23.37 -20.63 10.56
N GLN A 4 -24.54 -21.09 11.01
CA GLN A 4 -25.83 -20.44 10.77
C GLN A 4 -26.33 -19.83 12.07
N LEU A 5 -26.59 -18.53 12.05
CA LEU A 5 -27.13 -17.77 13.17
C LEU A 5 -28.51 -17.24 12.78
N SER A 6 -29.46 -17.23 13.72
CA SER A 6 -30.76 -16.57 13.55
C SER A 6 -30.93 -15.50 14.61
N SER A 7 -31.31 -14.28 14.20
CA SER A 7 -31.53 -13.14 15.10
C SER A 7 -32.69 -13.33 16.09
N THR A 8 -33.48 -14.40 15.92
CA THR A 8 -34.59 -14.76 16.81
C THR A 8 -34.21 -15.74 17.91
N GLN A 9 -33.00 -16.31 17.87
CA GLN A 9 -32.54 -17.24 18.91
C GLN A 9 -32.14 -16.46 20.18
N ALA A 10 -32.48 -17.02 21.35
CA ALA A 10 -32.15 -16.39 22.64
C ALA A 10 -30.65 -16.20 22.85
N ASP A 11 -29.83 -17.07 22.24
CA ASP A 11 -28.36 -17.05 22.30
C ASP A 11 -27.71 -16.38 21.07
N PHE A 12 -28.49 -15.68 20.23
CA PHE A 12 -28.00 -15.03 19.02
C PHE A 12 -26.82 -14.09 19.32
N GLN A 13 -26.95 -13.26 20.34
CA GLN A 13 -25.95 -12.23 20.64
C GLN A 13 -24.65 -12.79 21.17
N GLU A 14 -24.72 -13.89 21.92
CA GLU A 14 -23.54 -14.64 22.34
C GLU A 14 -22.85 -15.30 21.15
N LYS A 15 -23.61 -16.00 20.30
CA LYS A 15 -23.09 -16.65 19.09
C LYS A 15 -22.47 -15.65 18.11
N LEU A 16 -23.11 -14.50 17.92
CA LEU A 16 -22.61 -13.44 17.06
C LEU A 16 -21.33 -12.84 17.64
N SER A 17 -21.30 -12.55 18.94
CA SER A 17 -20.09 -12.03 19.60
C SER A 17 -18.93 -13.02 19.48
N LYS A 18 -19.18 -14.32 19.64
CA LYS A 18 -18.16 -15.37 19.46
C LYS A 18 -17.70 -15.52 18.01
N LEU A 19 -18.60 -15.35 17.04
CA LEU A 19 -18.25 -15.38 15.62
C LEU A 19 -17.43 -14.15 15.21
N LEU A 20 -17.75 -12.99 15.77
CA LEU A 20 -17.05 -11.73 15.55
C LEU A 20 -15.78 -11.60 16.40
N ALA A 21 -15.60 -12.45 17.42
CA ALA A 21 -14.41 -12.48 18.25
C ALA A 21 -13.22 -12.88 17.39
N TRP A 22 -12.53 -11.87 16.88
CA TRP A 22 -11.25 -11.99 16.22
C TRP A 22 -10.17 -11.76 17.27
N GLU A 23 -9.46 -12.82 17.64
CA GLU A 23 -8.21 -12.66 18.36
C GLU A 23 -7.14 -12.20 17.36
N SER A 24 -6.66 -10.97 17.52
CA SER A 24 -5.37 -10.60 16.97
C SER A 24 -4.33 -11.48 17.66
N VAL A 25 -3.92 -12.57 17.01
CA VAL A 25 -2.81 -13.38 17.48
C VAL A 25 -1.55 -12.53 17.34
N SER A 26 -1.24 -11.76 18.38
CA SER A 26 0.05 -11.09 18.54
C SER A 26 1.04 -12.17 18.95
N ASN A 27 1.77 -12.70 17.97
CA ASN A 27 2.87 -13.59 18.25
C ASN A 27 4.09 -12.74 18.65
N THR A 28 4.44 -12.76 19.93
CA THR A 28 5.56 -11.98 20.49
C THR A 28 6.89 -12.33 19.81
N ASP A 29 7.09 -13.58 19.39
CA ASP A 29 8.32 -14.01 18.71
C ASP A 29 8.46 -13.35 17.32
N VAL A 30 7.34 -13.17 16.61
CA VAL A 30 7.32 -12.47 15.32
C VAL A 30 7.61 -10.98 15.54
N ALA A 31 7.00 -10.38 16.57
CA ALA A 31 7.25 -8.98 16.89
C ALA A 31 8.74 -8.72 17.18
N GLN A 32 9.35 -9.55 18.05
CA GLN A 32 10.77 -9.44 18.36
C GLN A 32 11.66 -9.61 17.11
N THR A 33 11.34 -10.57 16.25
CA THR A 33 12.08 -10.79 14.99
C THR A 33 12.03 -9.56 14.09
N VAL A 34 10.86 -8.92 13.98
CA VAL A 34 10.70 -7.70 13.18
C VAL A 34 11.47 -6.53 13.78
N ASP A 35 11.42 -6.37 15.11
CA ASP A 35 12.18 -5.32 15.82
C ASP A 35 13.69 -5.45 15.58
N ASP A 36 14.22 -6.69 15.65
CA ASP A 36 15.62 -6.97 15.39
C ASP A 36 16.01 -6.66 13.93
N ILE A 37 15.14 -7.01 12.96
CA ILE A 37 15.36 -6.70 11.53
C ILE A 37 15.41 -5.18 11.32
N ILE A 38 14.45 -4.44 11.89
CA ILE A 38 14.41 -2.97 11.76
C ILE A 38 15.66 -2.34 12.38
N ALA A 39 16.08 -2.79 13.57
CA ALA A 39 17.28 -2.31 14.21
C ALA A 39 18.53 -2.55 13.35
N ASN A 40 18.66 -3.76 12.79
CA ASN A 40 19.79 -4.12 11.93
C ASN A 40 19.82 -3.28 10.63
N ILE A 41 18.68 -3.09 9.97
CA ILE A 41 18.58 -2.24 8.76
C ILE A 41 18.96 -0.79 9.08
N ARG A 42 18.52 -0.25 10.23
CA ARG A 42 18.90 1.10 10.65
C ARG A 42 20.39 1.26 10.92
N GLN A 43 21.05 0.22 11.42
CA GLN A 43 22.46 0.24 11.75
C GLN A 43 23.36 0.00 10.53
N ASN A 44 22.99 -0.96 9.68
CA ASN A 44 23.87 -1.53 8.66
C ASN A 44 23.39 -1.28 7.22
N GLY A 45 22.25 -0.62 7.04
CA GLY A 45 21.75 -0.13 5.75
C GLY A 45 21.65 -1.22 4.68
N ASP A 46 22.17 -0.91 3.49
CA ASP A 46 22.08 -1.75 2.28
C ASP A 46 22.64 -3.17 2.49
N GLN A 47 23.70 -3.32 3.28
CA GLN A 47 24.28 -4.64 3.53
C GLN A 47 23.27 -5.55 4.25
N ALA A 48 22.60 -5.03 5.30
CA ALA A 48 21.57 -5.79 6.00
C ALA A 48 20.38 -6.10 5.09
N LEU A 49 20.02 -5.18 4.19
CA LEU A 49 18.93 -5.40 3.23
C LEU A 49 19.28 -6.53 2.25
N ILE A 50 20.49 -6.52 1.67
CA ILE A 50 20.99 -7.58 0.81
C ILE A 50 20.97 -8.93 1.54
N ASP A 51 21.47 -8.97 2.77
CA ASP A 51 21.51 -10.19 3.58
C ASP A 51 20.10 -10.75 3.83
N TYR A 52 19.13 -9.89 4.17
CA TYR A 52 17.75 -10.31 4.38
C TYR A 52 17.04 -10.71 3.09
N THR A 53 17.28 -10.03 1.97
CA THR A 53 16.74 -10.43 0.66
C THR A 53 17.27 -11.81 0.25
N ASN A 54 18.57 -12.07 0.42
CA ASN A 54 19.13 -13.39 0.14
C ASN A 54 18.56 -14.47 1.08
N LYS A 55 18.36 -14.13 2.35
CA LYS A 55 17.82 -15.04 3.36
C LYS A 55 16.34 -15.39 3.17
N PHE A 56 15.49 -14.39 2.96
CA PHE A 56 14.03 -14.55 2.96
C PHE A 56 13.46 -14.77 1.56
N ASP A 57 14.03 -14.10 0.55
CA ASP A 57 13.54 -14.20 -0.83
C ASP A 57 14.33 -15.25 -1.64
N GLY A 58 15.39 -15.83 -1.06
CA GLY A 58 16.21 -16.86 -1.70
C GLY A 58 16.95 -16.36 -2.93
N MET A 59 17.19 -15.05 -3.02
CA MET A 59 17.95 -14.44 -4.10
C MET A 59 19.46 -14.60 -3.87
N ASN A 60 20.26 -14.29 -4.90
CA ASN A 60 21.73 -14.26 -4.81
C ASN A 60 22.24 -12.89 -5.26
N VAL A 61 21.95 -11.89 -4.45
CA VAL A 61 22.26 -10.48 -4.69
C VAL A 61 23.55 -10.13 -3.96
N SER A 62 24.47 -9.47 -4.66
CA SER A 62 25.73 -8.97 -4.10
C SER A 62 25.83 -7.44 -4.08
N ASP A 63 24.90 -6.74 -4.73
CA ASP A 63 24.90 -5.29 -4.88
C ASP A 63 23.47 -4.73 -4.80
N ILE A 64 23.29 -3.60 -4.13
CA ILE A 64 21.98 -3.02 -3.87
C ILE A 64 21.26 -2.58 -5.16
N SER A 65 22.01 -2.20 -6.20
CA SER A 65 21.42 -1.80 -7.48
C SER A 65 20.62 -2.94 -8.14
N ALA A 66 20.96 -4.19 -7.85
CA ALA A 66 20.22 -5.35 -8.34
C ALA A 66 18.83 -5.51 -7.72
N LEU A 67 18.52 -4.79 -6.63
CA LEU A 67 17.18 -4.74 -6.04
C LEU A 67 16.28 -3.69 -6.72
N THR A 68 16.83 -2.88 -7.62
CA THR A 68 16.08 -1.87 -8.37
C THR A 68 15.66 -2.41 -9.72
N VAL A 69 14.38 -2.20 -10.09
CA VAL A 69 13.87 -2.55 -11.41
C VAL A 69 13.89 -1.32 -12.31
N ASP A 70 14.64 -1.39 -13.40
CA ASP A 70 14.75 -0.30 -14.36
C ASP A 70 13.41 0.04 -15.04
N GLN A 71 13.21 1.32 -15.34
CA GLN A 71 12.04 1.78 -16.10
C GLN A 71 11.90 1.06 -17.45
N SER A 72 13.01 0.69 -18.09
CA SER A 72 12.99 -0.05 -19.34
C SER A 72 12.41 -1.47 -19.18
N ALA A 73 12.68 -2.13 -18.04
CA ALA A 73 12.13 -3.43 -17.70
C ALA A 73 10.62 -3.33 -17.41
N LEU A 74 10.19 -2.28 -16.68
CA LEU A 74 8.77 -2.01 -16.45
C LEU A 74 8.02 -1.78 -17.76
N LYS A 75 8.59 -0.99 -18.68
CA LYS A 75 8.00 -0.75 -20.00
C LYS A 75 7.91 -2.04 -20.81
N LYS A 76 8.97 -2.85 -20.84
CA LYS A 76 8.95 -4.16 -21.51
C LYS A 76 7.88 -5.08 -20.94
N ALA A 77 7.74 -5.13 -19.61
CA ALA A 77 6.70 -5.92 -18.94
C ALA A 77 5.30 -5.47 -19.37
N PHE A 78 5.03 -4.16 -19.33
CA PHE A 78 3.77 -3.60 -19.82
C PHE A 78 3.55 -3.92 -21.30
N ASP A 79 4.57 -3.74 -22.14
CA ASP A 79 4.48 -3.97 -23.58
C ASP A 79 4.23 -5.43 -23.93
N SER A 80 4.70 -6.37 -23.10
CA SER A 80 4.49 -7.81 -23.28
C SER A 80 3.05 -8.26 -23.00
N LEU A 81 2.25 -7.46 -22.31
CA LEU A 81 0.85 -7.77 -22.02
C LEU A 81 0.01 -7.84 -23.30
N SER A 82 -1.00 -8.70 -23.28
CA SER A 82 -2.00 -8.74 -24.34
C SER A 82 -2.75 -7.40 -24.42
N LYS A 83 -3.31 -7.10 -25.60
CA LYS A 83 -4.15 -5.91 -25.79
C LYS A 83 -5.29 -5.84 -24.79
N LYS A 84 -5.90 -6.98 -24.46
CA LYS A 84 -7.02 -7.06 -23.50
C LYS A 84 -6.58 -6.67 -22.09
N GLU A 85 -5.44 -7.17 -21.62
CA GLU A 85 -4.90 -6.85 -20.30
C GLU A 85 -4.51 -5.39 -20.19
N LYS A 86 -3.84 -4.83 -21.22
CA LYS A 86 -3.51 -3.40 -21.27
C LYS A 86 -4.76 -2.53 -21.16
N LEU A 87 -5.80 -2.84 -21.93
CA LEU A 87 -7.06 -2.10 -21.89
C LEU A 87 -7.75 -2.21 -20.52
N ALA A 88 -7.73 -3.39 -19.90
CA ALA A 88 -8.31 -3.59 -18.57
C ALA A 88 -7.57 -2.77 -17.50
N LEU A 89 -6.23 -2.82 -17.48
CA LEU A 89 -5.41 -2.05 -16.54
C LEU A 89 -5.57 -0.54 -16.74
N GLN A 90 -5.56 -0.08 -17.99
CA GLN A 90 -5.75 1.34 -18.30
C GLN A 90 -7.14 1.81 -17.88
N SER A 91 -8.20 1.05 -18.20
CA SER A 91 -9.57 1.39 -17.81
C SER A 91 -9.74 1.45 -16.29
N ALA A 92 -9.15 0.50 -15.55
CA ALA A 92 -9.14 0.54 -14.09
C ALA A 92 -8.38 1.76 -13.57
N ALA A 93 -7.19 2.04 -14.12
CA ALA A 93 -6.37 3.17 -13.73
C ALA A 93 -7.10 4.52 -13.95
N ASP A 94 -7.76 4.68 -15.09
CA ASP A 94 -8.48 5.91 -15.43
C ASP A 94 -9.66 6.12 -14.49
N ARG A 95 -10.46 5.08 -14.22
CA ARG A 95 -11.58 5.18 -13.27
C ARG A 95 -11.11 5.52 -11.85
N VAL A 96 -10.03 4.91 -11.38
CA VAL A 96 -9.44 5.22 -10.07
C VAL A 96 -8.96 6.67 -10.04
N ARG A 97 -8.28 7.12 -11.10
CA ARG A 97 -7.78 8.50 -11.21
C ARG A 97 -8.92 9.51 -11.20
N ASP A 98 -9.93 9.32 -12.04
CA ASP A 98 -11.07 10.24 -12.17
C ASP A 98 -11.80 10.40 -10.83
N TYR A 99 -11.99 9.31 -10.10
CA TYR A 99 -12.61 9.35 -8.79
C TYR A 99 -11.76 10.12 -7.77
N HIS A 100 -10.47 9.81 -7.66
CA HIS A 100 -9.59 10.48 -6.69
C HIS A 100 -9.33 11.94 -7.04
N GLN A 101 -9.38 12.32 -8.33
CA GLN A 101 -9.34 13.73 -8.74
C GLN A 101 -10.50 14.53 -8.15
N LYS A 102 -11.69 13.92 -8.00
CA LYS A 102 -12.84 14.57 -7.37
C LYS A 102 -12.75 14.64 -5.85
N GLN A 103 -11.90 13.83 -5.22
CA GLN A 103 -11.66 13.84 -3.78
C GLN A 103 -10.49 14.73 -3.36
N LYS A 104 -9.64 15.15 -4.30
CA LYS A 104 -8.50 16.00 -4.03
C LYS A 104 -8.95 17.31 -3.40
N GLN A 105 -8.34 17.65 -2.26
CA GLN A 105 -8.61 18.90 -1.55
C GLN A 105 -7.71 20.01 -2.08
N ASP A 106 -8.30 21.17 -2.33
CA ASP A 106 -7.57 22.38 -2.72
C ASP A 106 -7.15 23.19 -1.49
N THR A 107 -6.02 23.89 -1.63
CA THR A 107 -5.64 24.95 -0.69
C THR A 107 -6.64 26.09 -0.81
N TRP A 108 -7.09 26.64 0.31
CA TRP A 108 -8.05 27.75 0.33
C TRP A 108 -7.67 28.81 1.36
N THR A 109 -8.16 30.02 1.14
CA THR A 109 -8.03 31.16 2.06
C THR A 109 -9.32 31.98 2.06
N TYR A 110 -9.61 32.69 3.15
CA TYR A 110 -10.67 33.69 3.24
C TYR A 110 -10.23 34.83 4.17
N VAL A 111 -10.94 35.95 4.10
CA VAL A 111 -10.79 37.07 5.03
C VAL A 111 -12.04 37.15 5.89
N ASP A 112 -11.88 37.17 7.22
CA ASP A 112 -13.00 37.27 8.15
C ASP A 112 -13.48 38.72 8.34
N ASP A 113 -14.55 38.89 9.12
CA ASP A 113 -15.15 40.21 9.40
C ASP A 113 -14.20 41.16 10.14
N SER A 114 -13.12 40.66 10.74
CA SER A 114 -12.09 41.48 11.41
C SER A 114 -11.00 41.96 10.43
N GLY A 115 -11.04 41.51 9.18
CA GLY A 115 -10.00 41.77 8.17
C GLY A 115 -8.82 40.80 8.26
N THR A 116 -8.91 39.74 9.06
CA THR A 116 -7.84 38.75 9.22
C THR A 116 -7.92 37.70 8.11
N MET A 117 -6.79 37.42 7.44
CA MET A 117 -6.69 36.34 6.45
C MET A 117 -6.46 35.00 7.15
N LEU A 118 -7.35 34.04 6.90
CA LEU A 118 -7.31 32.68 7.41
C LEU A 118 -7.31 31.69 6.23
N GLY A 119 -6.86 30.47 6.44
CA GLY A 119 -6.75 29.50 5.35
C GLY A 119 -6.25 28.14 5.77
N GLN A 120 -6.29 27.21 4.81
CA GLN A 120 -5.69 25.89 4.93
C GLN A 120 -4.83 25.62 3.70
N LYS A 121 -3.54 25.37 3.94
CA LYS A 121 -2.60 24.91 2.91
C LYS A 121 -2.58 23.39 2.88
N ILE A 122 -2.93 22.82 1.74
CA ILE A 122 -2.84 21.39 1.45
C ILE A 122 -1.62 21.15 0.56
N THR A 123 -0.71 20.29 0.99
CA THR A 123 0.45 19.86 0.20
C THR A 123 0.56 18.34 0.21
N PRO A 124 1.01 17.72 -0.89
CA PRO A 124 1.32 16.29 -0.91
C PRO A 124 2.52 15.98 -0.01
N LEU A 125 2.72 14.69 0.29
CA LEU A 125 3.98 14.21 0.84
C LEU A 125 5.06 14.27 -0.23
N ASP A 126 6.30 14.56 0.17
CA ASP A 126 7.45 14.62 -0.75
C ASP A 126 7.73 13.24 -1.37
N ARG A 127 7.70 12.19 -0.54
CA ARG A 127 7.94 10.80 -0.93
C ARG A 127 7.02 9.83 -0.21
N VAL A 128 6.55 8.81 -0.94
CA VAL A 128 5.77 7.69 -0.39
C VAL A 128 6.36 6.37 -0.86
N GLY A 129 6.44 5.38 0.03
CA GLY A 129 6.80 4.00 -0.32
C GLY A 129 5.56 3.11 -0.45
N LEU A 130 5.49 2.30 -1.50
CA LEU A 130 4.44 1.32 -1.72
C LEU A 130 4.98 -0.11 -1.49
N TYR A 131 4.43 -0.83 -0.51
CA TYR A 131 4.69 -2.27 -0.37
C TYR A 131 3.66 -3.10 -1.13
N VAL A 132 4.13 -4.03 -1.95
CA VAL A 132 3.29 -4.98 -2.71
C VAL A 132 3.79 -6.39 -2.44
N PRO A 133 2.96 -7.31 -1.91
CA PRO A 133 3.35 -8.69 -1.69
C PRO A 133 3.77 -9.38 -3.00
N GLY A 134 4.88 -10.12 -2.95
CA GLY A 134 5.37 -10.92 -4.07
C GLY A 134 4.62 -12.25 -4.27
N GLY A 135 5.04 -13.01 -5.29
CA GLY A 135 4.55 -14.36 -5.55
C GLY A 135 3.12 -14.43 -6.10
N LYS A 136 2.35 -15.45 -5.67
CA LYS A 136 1.00 -15.74 -6.20
C LYS A 136 -0.08 -14.74 -5.75
N ALA A 137 0.24 -13.87 -4.79
CA ALA A 137 -0.65 -12.82 -4.29
C ALA A 137 -0.36 -11.44 -4.93
N SER A 138 0.37 -11.40 -6.05
CA SER A 138 0.65 -10.17 -6.78
C SER A 138 -0.59 -9.72 -7.56
N TYR A 139 -1.30 -8.72 -7.03
CA TYR A 139 -2.48 -8.15 -7.64
C TYR A 139 -2.15 -6.76 -8.22
N PRO A 140 -2.22 -6.55 -9.55
CA PRO A 140 -1.98 -5.24 -10.14
C PRO A 140 -3.01 -4.20 -9.66
N SER A 141 -4.21 -4.63 -9.25
CA SER A 141 -5.21 -3.76 -8.63
C SER A 141 -4.71 -3.08 -7.35
N SER A 142 -3.94 -3.78 -6.50
CA SER A 142 -3.38 -3.18 -5.28
C SER A 142 -2.38 -2.08 -5.61
N VAL A 143 -1.58 -2.26 -6.68
CA VAL A 143 -0.67 -1.21 -7.17
C VAL A 143 -1.48 0.00 -7.64
N LEU A 144 -2.47 -0.20 -8.50
CA LEU A 144 -3.29 0.90 -9.03
C LEU A 144 -4.00 1.68 -7.93
N MET A 145 -4.61 0.97 -6.97
CA MET A 145 -5.39 1.58 -5.88
C MET A 145 -4.56 2.38 -4.87
N ASN A 146 -3.25 2.14 -4.77
CA ASN A 146 -2.38 2.89 -3.88
C ASN A 146 -1.54 3.95 -4.63
N ALA A 147 -0.99 3.59 -5.80
CA ALA A 147 -0.11 4.48 -6.54
C ALA A 147 -0.85 5.66 -7.18
N ILE A 148 -2.05 5.43 -7.71
CA ILE A 148 -2.80 6.47 -8.42
C ILE A 148 -3.26 7.58 -7.46
N PRO A 149 -3.84 7.29 -6.27
CA PRO A 149 -4.19 8.35 -5.32
C PRO A 149 -2.98 9.19 -4.88
N ALA A 150 -1.81 8.56 -4.66
CA ALA A 150 -0.58 9.27 -4.34
C ALA A 150 -0.17 10.22 -5.48
N LYS A 151 -0.21 9.76 -6.73
CA LYS A 151 0.07 10.62 -7.90
C LYS A 151 -0.98 11.71 -8.12
N VAL A 152 -2.25 11.46 -7.82
CA VAL A 152 -3.32 12.48 -7.88
C VAL A 152 -3.10 13.56 -6.80
N ALA A 153 -2.73 13.15 -5.58
CA ALA A 153 -2.41 14.07 -4.49
C ALA A 153 -1.24 15.00 -4.87
N GLY A 154 -0.29 14.50 -5.65
CA GLY A 154 0.87 15.25 -6.16
C GLY A 154 2.20 14.78 -5.61
N VAL A 155 2.29 13.54 -5.11
CA VAL A 155 3.53 12.94 -4.61
C VAL A 155 4.52 12.76 -5.78
N GLU A 156 5.66 13.44 -5.70
CA GLU A 156 6.69 13.42 -6.75
C GLU A 156 7.42 12.08 -6.77
N ASP A 157 7.96 11.66 -5.62
CA ASP A 157 8.66 10.38 -5.46
C ASP A 157 7.71 9.31 -4.91
N LEU A 158 7.37 8.34 -5.76
CA LEU A 158 6.60 7.14 -5.42
C LEU A 158 7.31 5.91 -5.97
#